data_AF-A0AAD8WQJ8-F1
#
_entry.id   AF-A0AAD8WQJ8-F1
#
_cell.length_a   1.000
_cell.length_b   1.000
_cell.length_c   1.000
_cell.angle_alpha   90.00
_cell.angle_beta   90.00
_cell.angle_gamma   90.00
#
_symmetry.space_group_name_H-M   'P 1'
#
loop_
_entity.id
_entity.type
_entity.pdbx_description
1 polymer ?
#
loop_
_entity_poly.entity_id
_entity_poly.type
_entity_poly.pdbx_seq_one_letter_code
_entity_poly.pdbx_strand_id
1 'polypeptide(L)'
;MASRARAPLQLIATLFVALLATCQAGSIAVYWGQNDGEASLAETCASGNYEFVIVAFLRKFGKGQNPQLDLASHCHPSSGGCRGQSKDINACQSRGVKVLLSIGGGDGGYGLSSPGDASQVAMYLWNNHY
;
A
#
# COMPACT_ATOMS: atom_id res chain seq x y z
N MET A 1 -8.18 50.05 32.06
CA MET A 1 -9.05 48.85 31.95
C MET A 1 -8.91 48.27 30.55
N ALA A 2 -8.05 47.26 30.33
CA ALA A 2 -7.87 46.65 29.00
C ALA A 2 -7.34 45.19 29.06
N SER A 3 -7.63 44.44 30.12
CA SER A 3 -7.12 43.07 30.31
C SER A 3 -8.16 41.96 30.13
N ARG A 4 -9.47 42.27 30.19
CA ARG A 4 -10.53 41.25 30.20
C ARG A 4 -10.75 40.50 28.88
N ALA A 5 -10.44 41.11 27.73
CA ALA A 5 -10.66 40.49 26.42
C ALA A 5 -9.50 39.58 25.94
N ARG A 6 -8.30 39.69 26.53
CA ARG A 6 -7.12 38.90 26.14
C ARG A 6 -7.13 37.47 26.69
N ALA A 7 -7.58 37.30 27.94
CA ALA A 7 -7.66 36.00 28.60
C ALA A 7 -8.57 34.98 27.88
N PRO A 8 -9.80 35.31 27.43
CA PRO A 8 -10.65 34.35 26.74
C PRO A 8 -10.09 33.96 25.36
N LEU A 9 -9.47 34.89 24.64
CA LEU A 9 -8.88 34.61 23.32
C LEU A 9 -7.68 33.64 23.42
N GLN A 10 -6.82 33.81 24.43
CA GLN A 10 -5.70 32.91 24.68
C GLN A 10 -6.16 31.51 25.10
N LEU A 11 -7.22 31.41 25.90
CA LEU A 11 -7.80 30.12 26.31
C LEU A 11 -8.44 29.37 25.12
N ILE A 12 -9.16 30.09 24.26
CA ILE A 12 -9.74 29.50 23.04
C ILE A 12 -8.63 29.03 22.08
N ALA A 13 -7.59 29.84 21.87
CA ALA A 13 -6.47 29.46 21.02
C ALA A 13 -5.74 28.22 21.55
N THR A 14 -5.50 28.13 22.86
CA THR A 14 -4.87 26.96 23.49
C THR A 14 -5.74 25.71 23.41
N LEU A 15 -7.06 25.82 23.61
CA LEU A 15 -7.99 24.70 23.39
C LEU A 15 -8.01 24.23 21.93
N PHE A 16 -7.99 25.15 20.98
CA PHE A 16 -7.94 24.81 19.55
C PHE A 16 -6.64 24.10 19.16
N VAL A 17 -5.48 24.59 19.65
CA VAL A 17 -4.20 23.92 19.43
C VAL A 17 -4.17 22.54 20.08
N ALA A 18 -4.69 22.41 21.30
CA ALA A 18 -4.81 21.12 21.97
C ALA A 18 -5.70 20.14 21.19
N LEU A 19 -6.85 20.62 20.70
CA LEU A 19 -7.76 19.81 19.90
C LEU A 19 -7.11 19.34 18.60
N LEU A 20 -6.45 20.25 17.86
CA LEU A 20 -5.72 19.91 16.63
C LEU A 20 -4.55 18.94 16.88
N ALA A 21 -3.83 19.09 17.98
CA ALA A 21 -2.75 18.18 18.35
C ALA A 21 -3.25 16.77 18.70
N THR A 22 -4.50 16.65 19.15
CA THR A 22 -5.15 15.36 19.46
C THR A 22 -5.99 14.80 18.30
N CYS A 23 -6.24 15.60 17.26
CA CYS A 23 -7.06 15.20 16.13
C CYS A 23 -6.20 14.43 15.12
N GLN A 24 -6.18 13.11 15.26
CA GLN A 24 -5.54 12.24 14.27
C GLN A 24 -6.57 11.82 13.22
N ALA A 25 -6.41 12.33 12.00
CA ALA A 25 -7.06 11.71 10.84
C ALA A 25 -6.45 10.31 10.67
N GLY A 26 -7.31 9.31 10.45
CA GLY A 26 -6.84 7.95 10.14
C GLY A 26 -6.16 7.88 8.77
N SER A 27 -5.39 6.83 8.56
CA SER A 27 -4.74 6.53 7.29
C SER A 27 -5.70 5.82 6.34
N ILE A 28 -5.58 6.09 5.04
CA ILE A 28 -6.32 5.37 4.00
C ILE A 28 -5.37 4.41 3.28
N ALA A 29 -5.83 3.17 3.11
CA ALA A 29 -5.18 2.14 2.31
C ALA A 29 -6.05 1.79 1.10
N VAL A 30 -5.43 1.54 -0.05
CA VAL A 30 -6.14 1.15 -1.28
C VAL A 30 -5.49 -0.05 -1.94
N TYR A 31 -6.32 -0.95 -2.48
CA TYR A 31 -5.86 -2.03 -3.37
C TYR A 31 -5.69 -1.50 -4.79
N TRP A 32 -4.60 -1.88 -5.45
CA TRP A 32 -4.27 -1.47 -6.82
C TRP A 32 -3.81 -2.68 -7.64
N GLY A 33 -4.17 -2.73 -8.92
CA GLY A 33 -3.61 -3.67 -9.90
C GLY A 33 -4.60 -4.68 -10.49
N GLN A 34 -5.90 -4.55 -10.24
CA GLN A 34 -6.91 -5.52 -10.68
C GLN A 34 -8.01 -4.93 -11.55
N ASN A 35 -7.92 -3.64 -11.93
CA ASN A 35 -8.89 -2.98 -12.78
C ASN A 35 -8.21 -2.30 -13.98
N ASP A 36 -8.61 -2.68 -15.19
CA ASP A 36 -8.04 -2.16 -16.44
C ASP A 36 -8.25 -0.65 -16.65
N GLY A 37 -9.22 -0.05 -15.96
CA GLY A 37 -9.50 1.39 -16.01
C GLY A 37 -8.92 2.21 -14.86
N GLU A 38 -8.17 1.61 -13.93
CA GLU A 38 -7.58 2.35 -12.82
C GLU A 38 -6.32 3.12 -13.26
N ALA A 39 -6.03 4.22 -12.56
CA ALA A 39 -4.84 5.02 -12.82
C ALA A 39 -3.55 4.20 -12.61
N SER A 40 -2.44 4.66 -13.17
CA SER A 40 -1.14 4.03 -12.89
C SER A 40 -0.82 4.04 -11.38
N LEU A 41 0.09 3.18 -10.95
CA LEU A 41 0.52 3.14 -9.54
C LEU A 41 1.13 4.50 -9.12
N ALA A 42 1.93 5.11 -9.99
CA ALA A 42 2.51 6.43 -9.73
C ALA A 42 1.43 7.52 -9.59
N GLU A 43 0.41 7.55 -10.44
CA GLU A 43 -0.70 8.51 -10.35
C GLU A 43 -1.55 8.28 -9.09
N THR A 44 -1.81 7.01 -8.75
CA THR A 44 -2.52 6.61 -7.53
C THR A 44 -1.82 7.19 -6.30
N CYS A 45 -0.50 7.05 -6.21
CA CYS A 45 0.30 7.62 -5.11
C CYS A 45 0.42 9.14 -5.18
N ALA A 46 0.45 9.73 -6.39
CA ALA A 46 0.51 11.18 -6.57
C ALA A 46 -0.81 11.89 -6.19
N SER A 47 -1.91 11.17 -6.07
CA SER A 47 -3.21 11.73 -5.64
C SER A 47 -3.17 12.36 -4.25
N GLY A 48 -2.26 11.92 -3.36
CA GLY A 48 -2.18 12.37 -1.97
C GLY A 48 -3.27 11.79 -1.06
N ASN A 49 -4.10 10.87 -1.56
CA ASN A 49 -5.23 10.31 -0.81
C ASN A 49 -4.86 9.12 0.08
N TYR A 50 -3.72 8.47 -0.16
CA TYR A 50 -3.39 7.16 0.42
C TYR A 50 -2.06 7.18 1.14
N GLU A 51 -2.03 6.63 2.35
CA GLU A 51 -0.78 6.36 3.08
C GLU A 51 -0.24 4.97 2.74
N PHE A 52 -1.12 4.06 2.32
CA PHE A 52 -0.77 2.70 1.92
C PHE A 52 -1.38 2.36 0.55
N VAL A 53 -0.57 1.77 -0.33
CA VAL A 53 -1.03 1.15 -1.56
C VAL A 53 -0.68 -0.33 -1.53
N ILE A 54 -1.68 -1.17 -1.75
CA ILE A 54 -1.60 -2.63 -1.64
C ILE A 54 -1.68 -3.20 -3.06
N VAL A 55 -0.53 -3.58 -3.60
CA VAL A 55 -0.41 -4.17 -4.94
C VAL A 55 -0.99 -5.58 -4.93
N ALA A 56 -1.99 -5.81 -5.76
CA ALA A 56 -2.82 -7.00 -5.78
C ALA A 56 -2.79 -7.66 -7.17
N PHE A 57 -2.49 -8.96 -7.32
CA PHE A 57 -2.17 -9.98 -6.29
C PHE A 57 -1.08 -10.97 -6.71
N LEU A 58 -0.32 -11.49 -5.74
CA LEU A 58 0.33 -12.79 -5.91
C LEU A 58 -0.73 -13.90 -5.77
N ARG A 59 -1.38 -14.25 -6.87
CA ARG A 59 -2.57 -15.14 -6.90
C ARG A 59 -2.27 -16.64 -6.91
N LYS A 60 -1.00 -17.03 -7.04
CA LYS A 60 -0.56 -18.44 -7.04
C LYS A 60 0.71 -18.55 -6.21
N PHE A 61 0.74 -19.48 -5.25
CA PHE A 61 1.90 -19.79 -4.42
C PHE A 61 1.66 -21.06 -3.59
N GLY A 62 2.74 -21.68 -3.11
CA GLY A 62 2.69 -22.88 -2.28
C GLY A 62 2.28 -24.14 -3.06
N LYS A 63 2.22 -25.28 -2.36
CA LYS A 63 1.99 -26.62 -2.94
C LYS A 63 2.99 -26.97 -4.04
N GLY A 64 4.25 -26.50 -3.91
CA GLY A 64 5.30 -26.74 -4.92
C GLY A 64 5.10 -26.02 -6.26
N GLN A 65 4.15 -25.09 -6.34
CA GLN A 65 3.88 -24.32 -7.54
C GLN A 65 4.83 -23.13 -7.66
N ASN A 66 5.16 -22.74 -8.90
CA ASN A 66 5.83 -21.47 -9.16
C ASN A 66 4.89 -20.31 -8.80
N PRO A 67 5.31 -19.37 -7.93
CA PRO A 67 4.47 -18.24 -7.61
C PRO A 67 4.20 -17.34 -8.82
N GLN A 68 3.02 -16.74 -8.86
CA GLN A 68 2.59 -15.91 -9.98
C GLN A 68 1.92 -14.63 -9.48
N LEU A 69 2.51 -13.50 -9.89
CA LEU A 69 1.90 -12.19 -9.79
C LEU A 69 0.89 -12.02 -10.93
N ASP A 70 -0.23 -11.38 -10.64
CA ASP A 70 -1.25 -11.00 -11.62
C ASP A 70 -1.62 -9.55 -11.33
N LEU A 71 -1.42 -8.68 -12.33
CA LEU A 71 -1.75 -7.25 -12.28
C LEU A 71 -2.73 -6.90 -13.40
N ALA A 72 -3.61 -7.84 -13.76
CA ALA A 72 -4.57 -7.70 -14.85
C ALA A 72 -3.90 -7.19 -16.14
N SER A 73 -4.47 -6.17 -16.80
CA SER A 73 -3.90 -5.61 -18.02
C SER A 73 -2.68 -4.69 -17.82
N HIS A 74 -2.34 -4.30 -16.58
CA HIS A 74 -1.26 -3.33 -16.32
C HIS A 74 0.09 -3.80 -16.83
N CYS A 75 0.40 -5.09 -16.65
CA CYS A 75 1.62 -5.70 -17.15
C CYS A 75 1.56 -7.23 -17.08
N HIS A 76 2.41 -7.89 -17.87
CA HIS A 76 2.52 -9.36 -17.87
C HIS A 76 3.87 -9.80 -17.29
N PRO A 77 3.91 -10.49 -16.14
CA PRO A 77 5.18 -10.91 -15.54
C PRO A 77 5.93 -11.95 -16.37
N SER A 78 5.21 -12.82 -17.09
CA SER A 78 5.77 -13.88 -17.94
C SER A 78 6.65 -13.37 -19.07
N SER A 79 6.46 -12.12 -19.52
CA SER A 79 7.30 -11.45 -20.51
C SER A 79 8.36 -10.53 -19.88
N GLY A 80 8.45 -10.47 -18.54
CA GLY A 80 9.27 -9.50 -17.82
C GLY A 80 8.70 -8.07 -17.84
N GLY A 81 7.49 -7.88 -18.36
CA GLY A 81 6.88 -6.56 -18.58
C GLY A 81 6.59 -5.78 -17.29
N CYS A 82 6.44 -6.46 -16.15
CA CYS A 82 6.16 -5.79 -14.88
C CYS A 82 7.39 -5.13 -14.21
N ARG A 83 8.58 -5.23 -14.78
CA ARG A 83 9.77 -4.52 -14.27
C ARG A 83 9.57 -3.00 -14.20
N GLY A 84 8.73 -2.45 -15.09
CA GLY A 84 8.33 -1.05 -15.09
C GLY A 84 7.75 -0.57 -13.77
N GLN A 85 7.04 -1.45 -13.03
CA GLN A 85 6.39 -1.09 -11.77
C GLN A 85 7.39 -0.72 -10.67
N SER A 86 8.65 -1.15 -10.77
CA SER A 86 9.70 -0.73 -9.82
C SER A 86 9.86 0.80 -9.80
N LYS A 87 9.71 1.48 -10.94
CA LYS A 87 9.78 2.94 -11.01
C LYS A 87 8.62 3.60 -10.29
N ASP A 88 7.41 3.08 -10.49
CA ASP A 88 6.20 3.59 -9.85
C ASP A 88 6.22 3.35 -8.33
N ILE A 89 6.71 2.18 -7.90
CA ILE A 89 6.92 1.87 -6.48
C ILE A 89 7.88 2.88 -5.84
N ASN A 90 9.01 3.16 -6.48
CA ASN A 90 9.96 4.18 -6.00
C ASN A 90 9.32 5.57 -5.97
N ALA A 91 8.48 5.91 -6.94
CA ALA A 91 7.73 7.16 -6.97
C ALA A 91 6.74 7.26 -5.79
N CYS A 92 6.07 6.18 -5.42
CA CYS A 92 5.22 6.11 -4.23
C CYS A 92 6.04 6.28 -2.94
N GLN A 93 7.10 5.50 -2.79
CA GLN A 93 7.94 5.50 -1.58
C GLN A 93 8.63 6.85 -1.34
N SER A 94 9.08 7.52 -2.40
CA SER A 94 9.65 8.88 -2.30
C SER A 94 8.63 9.94 -1.84
N ARG A 95 7.33 9.65 -1.92
CA ARG A 95 6.23 10.47 -1.38
C ARG A 95 5.80 10.06 0.03
N GLY A 96 6.47 9.09 0.63
CA GLY A 96 6.11 8.54 1.94
C GLY A 96 4.96 7.54 1.92
N VAL A 97 4.48 7.14 0.74
CA VAL A 97 3.43 6.11 0.60
C VAL A 97 4.06 4.73 0.77
N LYS A 98 3.48 3.93 1.66
CA LYS A 98 3.92 2.55 1.92
C LYS A 98 3.31 1.62 0.87
N VAL A 99 4.16 0.92 0.12
CA VAL A 99 3.72 -0.05 -0.88
C VAL A 99 3.87 -1.45 -0.34
N LEU A 100 2.78 -2.22 -0.34
CA LEU A 100 2.73 -3.60 0.16
C LEU A 100 2.30 -4.55 -0.95
N LEU A 101 2.84 -5.77 -0.96
CA LEU A 101 2.35 -6.85 -1.83
C LEU A 101 1.25 -7.63 -1.11
N SER A 102 0.09 -7.78 -1.75
CA SER A 102 -0.96 -8.68 -1.29
C SER A 102 -0.81 -10.07 -1.90
N ILE A 103 -0.76 -11.09 -1.05
CA ILE A 103 -0.77 -12.50 -1.45
C ILE A 103 -2.19 -13.06 -1.30
N GLY A 104 -2.68 -13.78 -2.32
CA GLY A 104 -4.02 -14.38 -2.30
C GLY A 104 -4.97 -13.72 -3.31
N GLY A 105 -6.05 -13.12 -2.81
CA GLY A 105 -7.17 -12.60 -3.62
C GLY A 105 -8.38 -13.53 -3.63
N GLY A 106 -9.53 -13.04 -4.11
CA GLY A 106 -10.79 -13.82 -4.12
C GLY A 106 -10.78 -15.00 -5.10
N ASP A 107 -9.90 -14.95 -6.11
CA ASP A 107 -9.68 -16.00 -7.09
C ASP A 107 -8.17 -16.27 -7.23
N GLY A 108 -7.75 -17.54 -7.18
CA GLY A 108 -6.34 -17.89 -7.08
C GLY A 108 -6.06 -19.38 -6.89
N GLY A 109 -4.83 -19.77 -7.21
CA GLY A 109 -4.32 -21.14 -7.08
C GLY A 109 -3.30 -21.24 -5.94
N TYR A 110 -3.69 -20.84 -4.73
CA TYR A 110 -2.78 -20.73 -3.59
C TYR A 110 -3.07 -21.72 -2.45
N GLY A 111 -2.12 -21.82 -1.53
CA GLY A 111 -2.27 -22.54 -0.26
C GLY A 111 -0.96 -23.18 0.18
N LEU A 112 -0.78 -23.32 1.48
CA LEU A 112 0.44 -23.89 2.07
C LEU A 112 0.17 -25.35 2.45
N SER A 113 0.99 -26.28 1.96
CA SER A 113 0.81 -27.72 2.19
C SER A 113 1.57 -28.27 3.39
N SER A 114 2.58 -27.55 3.88
CA SER A 114 3.41 -27.93 5.03
C SER A 114 4.18 -26.72 5.59
N PRO A 115 4.76 -26.81 6.79
CA PRO A 115 5.68 -25.78 7.29
C PRO A 115 6.87 -25.54 6.35
N GLY A 116 7.40 -26.59 5.72
CA GLY A 116 8.49 -26.46 4.75
C GLY A 116 8.08 -25.71 3.48
N ASP A 117 6.85 -25.89 3.01
CA ASP A 117 6.27 -25.12 1.91
C ASP A 117 6.06 -23.65 2.30
N ALA A 118 5.61 -23.39 3.53
CA ALA A 118 5.49 -22.04 4.07
C ALA A 118 6.84 -21.30 4.11
N SER A 119 7.91 -21.97 4.57
CA SER A 119 9.26 -21.41 4.56
C SER A 119 9.76 -21.12 3.14
N GLN A 120 9.45 -21.99 2.17
CA GLN A 120 9.81 -21.76 0.77
C GLN A 120 9.10 -20.54 0.18
N VAL A 121 7.80 -20.38 0.44
CA VAL A 121 7.04 -19.20 0.00
C VAL A 121 7.60 -17.93 0.65
N ALA A 122 7.93 -17.96 1.94
CA ALA A 122 8.53 -16.83 2.64
C ALA A 122 9.88 -16.43 2.03
N MET A 123 10.76 -17.40 1.74
CA MET A 123 12.04 -17.14 1.06
C MET A 123 11.84 -16.57 -0.35
N TYR A 124 10.85 -17.06 -1.09
CA TYR A 124 10.51 -16.51 -2.40
C TYR A 124 10.11 -15.03 -2.29
N LEU A 125 9.22 -14.69 -1.36
CA LEU A 125 8.76 -13.33 -1.15
C LEU A 125 9.92 -12.40 -0.79
N TRP A 126 10.78 -12.83 0.14
CA TRP A 126 11.96 -12.08 0.54
C TRP A 126 12.92 -11.81 -0.63
N ASN A 127 13.22 -12.83 -1.44
CA ASN A 127 14.22 -12.70 -2.50
C ASN A 127 13.75 -11.96 -3.75
N ASN A 128 12.43 -11.82 -3.97
CA ASN A 128 11.87 -11.27 -5.20
C ASN A 128 11.09 -9.96 -5.01
N HIS A 129 10.69 -9.65 -3.78
CA HIS A 129 9.75 -8.56 -3.49
C HIS A 129 10.10 -7.72 -2.26
N TYR A 130 11.26 -7.94 -1.64
CA TYR A 130 11.81 -7.14 -0.55
C TYR A 130 13.05 -6.36 -0.98
#